data_AF-A0A5C5UA56-F1
#
_entry.id   AF-A0A5C5UA56-F1
#
_cell.length_a   1.000
_cell.length_b   1.000
_cell.length_c   1.000
_cell.angle_alpha   90.00
_cell.angle_beta   90.00
_cell.angle_gamma   90.00
#
_symmetry.space_group_name_H-M   'P 1'
#
loop_
_entity.id
_entity.type
_entity.pdbx_description
1 polymer ?
#
loop_
_entity_poly.entity_id
_entity_poly.type
_entity_poly.pdbx_seq_one_letter_code
_entity_poly.pdbx_strand_id
1 'polypeptide(L)'
;MITETRSYELDLLHMRACLAGDAYYVDLDDEDFHEELEDCDISENSEEPSCRVLFAAHLRQRQLGFDEYQEEIKAELAAITNPEELHYLAKDYNFDDGFWALEQIINSPFCDIRTARMLFWLSNPQYFADSYGHPAHAPGEIVNNDLARFLTQLDAKAHRGEFLHSLPKEFEFTEVEAGGELWGIADSLQPDRS
;
A
#
# COMPACT_ATOMS: atom_id res chain seq x y z
N MET A 1 16.94 11.58 -4.72
CA MET A 1 16.77 12.27 -3.43
C MET A 1 15.55 13.16 -3.51
N ILE A 2 14.50 12.76 -2.80
CA ILE A 2 13.24 13.47 -2.67
C ILE A 2 13.45 14.74 -1.82
N THR A 3 12.86 15.87 -2.22
CA THR A 3 12.93 17.12 -1.47
C THR A 3 11.93 17.12 -0.30
N GLU A 4 12.13 17.95 0.72
CA GLU A 4 11.18 18.07 1.85
C GLU A 4 9.76 18.46 1.40
N THR A 5 9.66 19.36 0.40
CA THR A 5 8.36 19.72 -0.18
C THR A 5 7.70 18.52 -0.84
N ARG A 6 8.47 17.73 -1.60
CA ARG A 6 7.93 16.58 -2.32
C ARG A 6 7.58 15.44 -1.36
N SER A 7 8.37 15.22 -0.31
CA SER A 7 8.04 14.22 0.72
C SER A 7 6.73 14.59 1.41
N TYR A 8 6.53 15.85 1.78
CA TYR A 8 5.26 16.31 2.36
C TYR A 8 4.07 16.08 1.41
N GLU A 9 4.21 16.38 0.12
CA GLU A 9 3.16 16.08 -0.88
C GLU A 9 2.85 14.58 -0.99
N LEU A 10 3.89 13.74 -0.93
CA LEU A 10 3.75 12.29 -0.95
C LEU A 10 3.08 11.78 0.33
N ASP A 11 3.39 12.34 1.50
CA ASP A 11 2.74 12.00 2.77
C ASP A 11 1.25 12.33 2.73
N LEU A 12 0.87 13.50 2.17
CA LEU A 12 -0.53 13.87 1.96
C LEU A 12 -1.25 12.95 0.97
N LEU A 13 -0.56 12.49 -0.08
CA LEU A 13 -1.12 11.53 -1.02
C LEU A 13 -1.26 10.14 -0.39
N HIS A 14 -0.29 9.72 0.44
CA HIS A 14 -0.32 8.46 1.16
C HIS A 14 -1.55 8.37 2.08
N MET A 15 -1.81 9.40 2.89
CA MET A 15 -3.00 9.42 3.75
C MET A 15 -4.31 9.31 2.96
N ARG A 16 -4.41 10.02 1.83
CA ARG A 16 -5.58 9.92 0.93
C ARG A 16 -5.69 8.56 0.24
N ALA A 17 -4.57 7.92 -0.06
CA ALA A 17 -4.53 6.58 -0.63
C ALA A 17 -4.97 5.50 0.37
N CYS A 18 -4.61 5.63 1.65
CA CYS A 18 -5.14 4.77 2.71
C CYS A 18 -6.67 4.95 2.82
N LEU A 19 -7.16 6.19 2.86
CA LEU A 19 -8.60 6.47 2.88
C LEU A 19 -9.32 5.92 1.64
N ALA A 20 -8.71 5.97 0.46
CA ALA A 20 -9.32 5.40 -0.74
C ALA A 20 -9.54 3.88 -0.63
N GLY A 21 -8.77 3.18 0.20
CA GLY A 21 -8.99 1.76 0.51
C GLY A 21 -10.08 1.51 1.56
N ASP A 22 -10.57 2.54 2.24
CA ASP A 22 -11.46 2.44 3.39
C ASP A 22 -12.87 2.99 3.07
N ALA A 23 -13.87 2.11 3.13
CA ALA A 23 -15.27 2.45 2.88
C ALA A 23 -16.04 2.81 4.16
N TYR A 24 -15.42 2.68 5.34
CA TYR A 24 -16.10 2.79 6.64
C TYR A 24 -16.90 4.09 6.79
N TYR A 25 -16.29 5.23 6.48
CA TYR A 25 -16.87 6.56 6.70
C TYR A 25 -17.88 6.99 5.63
N VAL A 26 -17.99 6.27 4.52
CA VAL A 26 -18.75 6.72 3.35
C VAL A 26 -20.25 6.76 3.65
N ASP A 27 -20.75 5.70 4.29
CA ASP A 27 -22.19 5.49 4.52
C ASP A 27 -22.62 5.81 5.96
N LEU A 28 -21.70 6.29 6.81
CA LEU A 28 -22.06 6.80 8.13
C LEU A 28 -23.01 8.00 7.99
N ASP A 29 -23.95 8.10 8.93
CA ASP A 29 -24.73 9.32 9.05
C ASP A 29 -23.86 10.49 9.54
N ASP A 30 -24.39 11.70 9.44
CA ASP A 30 -23.59 12.89 9.74
C ASP A 30 -23.21 13.01 11.22
N GLU A 31 -23.99 12.45 12.15
CA GLU A 31 -23.65 12.52 13.58
C GLU A 31 -22.49 11.56 13.87
N ASP A 32 -22.66 10.29 13.50
CA ASP A 32 -21.64 9.24 13.67
C ASP A 32 -20.33 9.62 12.94
N PHE A 33 -20.41 10.17 11.72
CA PHE A 33 -19.24 10.59 10.96
C PHE A 33 -18.40 11.65 11.68
N HIS A 34 -19.04 12.66 12.28
CA HIS A 34 -18.29 13.70 12.98
C HIS A 34 -17.75 13.19 14.32
N GLU A 35 -18.51 12.37 15.05
CA GLU A 35 -18.06 11.75 16.31
C GLU A 35 -16.79 10.92 16.10
N GLU A 36 -16.80 10.01 15.13
CA GLU A 36 -15.67 9.11 14.85
C GLU A 36 -14.38 9.87 14.45
N LEU A 37 -14.51 10.97 13.69
CA LEU A 37 -13.36 11.78 13.29
C LEU A 37 -12.88 12.70 14.42
N GLU A 38 -13.77 13.27 15.22
CA GLU A 38 -13.41 14.09 16.38
C GLU A 38 -12.66 13.28 17.45
N ASP A 39 -13.03 12.01 17.65
CA ASP A 39 -12.31 11.08 18.54
C ASP A 39 -10.85 10.88 18.13
N CYS A 40 -10.53 11.10 16.85
CA CYS A 40 -9.18 11.06 16.30
C CYS A 40 -8.51 12.43 16.16
N ASP A 41 -9.11 13.51 16.68
CA ASP A 41 -8.69 14.91 16.45
C ASP A 41 -8.60 15.27 14.95
N ILE A 42 -9.51 14.73 14.14
CA ILE A 42 -9.65 14.98 12.71
C ILE A 42 -10.87 15.87 12.48
N SER A 43 -10.64 17.16 12.22
CA SER A 43 -11.69 18.14 11.94
C SER A 43 -11.16 19.26 11.05
N GLU A 44 -12.05 20.13 10.58
CA GLU A 44 -11.65 21.37 9.89
C GLU A 44 -10.80 22.31 10.76
N ASN A 45 -10.87 22.15 12.09
CA ASN A 45 -10.22 23.01 13.08
C ASN A 45 -9.02 22.35 13.77
N SER A 46 -8.65 21.12 13.41
CA SER A 46 -7.49 20.42 13.99
C SER A 46 -6.23 21.28 13.90
N GLU A 47 -5.38 21.24 14.94
CA GLU A 47 -4.15 22.02 14.96
C GLU A 47 -3.17 21.55 13.87
N GLU A 48 -3.05 20.23 13.71
CA GLU A 48 -2.17 19.61 12.75
C GLU A 48 -2.70 19.78 11.30
N PRO A 49 -1.90 20.32 10.37
CA PRO A 49 -2.31 20.50 8.98
C PRO A 49 -2.72 19.21 8.27
N SER A 50 -2.07 18.08 8.56
CA SER A 50 -2.42 16.78 7.97
C SER A 50 -3.82 16.32 8.38
N CYS A 51 -4.21 16.51 9.65
CA CYS A 51 -5.56 16.20 10.13
C CYS A 51 -6.63 17.00 9.38
N ARG A 52 -6.39 18.29 9.11
CA ARG A 52 -7.33 19.10 8.31
C ARG A 52 -7.43 18.62 6.86
N VAL A 53 -6.30 18.19 6.27
CA VAL A 53 -6.29 17.61 4.91
C VAL A 53 -7.04 16.29 4.89
N LEU A 54 -6.87 15.45 5.92
CA LEU A 54 -7.56 14.17 6.05
C LEU A 54 -9.07 14.38 6.23
N PHE A 55 -9.49 15.32 7.07
CA PHE A 55 -10.90 15.70 7.20
C PHE A 55 -11.50 16.13 5.84
N ALA A 56 -10.81 16.99 5.10
CA ALA A 56 -11.24 17.41 3.77
C ALA A 56 -11.30 16.24 2.77
N ALA A 57 -10.41 15.25 2.91
CA ALA A 57 -10.41 14.03 2.11
C ALA A 57 -11.62 13.15 2.40
N HIS A 58 -12.00 12.97 3.68
CA HIS A 58 -13.22 12.28 4.07
C HIS A 58 -14.48 12.95 3.49
N LEU A 59 -14.58 14.28 3.59
CA LEU A 59 -15.68 15.02 2.98
C LEU A 59 -15.74 14.82 1.46
N ARG A 60 -14.57 14.81 0.80
CA ARG A 60 -14.48 14.57 -0.65
C ARG A 60 -14.91 13.15 -1.01
N GLN A 61 -14.52 12.15 -0.23
CA GLN A 61 -14.93 10.77 -0.43
C GLN A 61 -16.45 10.61 -0.26
N ARG A 62 -17.04 11.15 0.81
CA ARG A 62 -18.50 11.13 1.02
C ARG A 62 -19.26 11.87 -0.08
N GLN A 63 -18.70 12.96 -0.60
CA GLN A 63 -19.31 13.71 -1.71
C GLN A 63 -19.30 12.93 -3.03
N LEU A 64 -18.21 12.23 -3.34
CA LEU A 64 -18.03 11.51 -4.59
C LEU A 64 -18.66 10.10 -4.57
N GLY A 65 -18.65 9.46 -3.40
CA GLY A 65 -18.81 8.02 -3.28
C GLY A 65 -17.45 7.29 -3.26
N PHE A 66 -17.47 6.04 -2.78
CA PHE A 66 -16.26 5.23 -2.60
C PHE A 66 -15.52 4.97 -3.94
N ASP A 67 -16.24 4.49 -4.96
CA ASP A 67 -15.65 4.08 -6.24
C ASP A 67 -15.06 5.29 -7.00
N GLU A 68 -15.79 6.41 -7.05
CA GLU A 68 -15.33 7.63 -7.71
C GLU A 68 -14.11 8.24 -7.01
N TYR A 69 -14.05 8.20 -5.67
CA TYR A 69 -12.88 8.65 -4.92
C TYR A 69 -11.66 7.75 -5.15
N GLN A 70 -11.86 6.43 -5.21
CA GLN A 70 -10.80 5.48 -5.56
C GLN A 70 -10.18 5.80 -6.92
N GLU A 71 -10.99 6.03 -7.95
CA GLU A 71 -10.48 6.33 -9.29
C GLU A 71 -9.74 7.68 -9.35
N GLU A 72 -10.16 8.67 -8.55
CA GLU A 72 -9.42 9.93 -8.42
C GLU A 72 -8.02 9.70 -7.84
N ILE A 73 -7.92 9.01 -6.70
CA ILE A 73 -6.64 8.79 -6.02
C ILE A 73 -5.73 7.86 -6.82
N LYS A 74 -6.30 6.87 -7.50
CA LYS A 74 -5.59 6.00 -8.44
C LYS A 74 -4.96 6.79 -9.58
N ALA A 75 -5.63 7.81 -10.11
CA ALA A 75 -5.07 8.68 -11.14
C ALA A 75 -3.89 9.50 -10.61
N GLU A 76 -3.96 9.99 -9.36
CA GLU A 76 -2.84 10.68 -8.71
C GLU A 76 -1.63 9.75 -8.51
N LEU A 77 -1.85 8.53 -8.01
CA LEU A 77 -0.78 7.52 -7.84
C LEU A 77 -0.17 7.11 -9.19
N ALA A 78 -0.98 6.93 -10.23
CA ALA A 78 -0.52 6.59 -11.57
C ALA A 78 0.33 7.70 -12.22
N ALA A 79 0.21 8.95 -11.77
CA ALA A 79 1.05 10.06 -12.22
C ALA A 79 2.48 10.01 -11.67
N ILE A 80 2.74 9.18 -10.65
CA ILE A 80 4.09 8.99 -10.09
C ILE A 80 4.90 8.10 -11.02
N THR A 81 5.92 8.70 -11.62
CA THR A 81 6.82 8.03 -12.56
C THR A 81 8.21 7.76 -12.00
N ASN A 82 8.50 8.25 -10.79
CA ASN A 82 9.78 8.08 -10.13
C ASN A 82 9.76 6.85 -9.20
N PRO A 83 10.60 5.82 -9.44
CA PRO A 83 10.67 4.63 -8.59
C PRO A 83 11.05 4.93 -7.13
N GLU A 84 11.84 5.98 -6.87
CA GLU A 84 12.21 6.40 -5.52
C GLU A 84 10.99 6.92 -4.74
N GLU A 85 10.08 7.63 -5.41
CA GLU A 85 8.84 8.13 -4.80
C GLU A 85 7.85 6.98 -4.51
N LEU A 86 7.75 6.00 -5.42
CA LEU A 86 6.95 4.80 -5.17
C LEU A 86 7.49 3.98 -4.00
N HIS A 87 8.82 3.89 -3.87
CA HIS A 87 9.44 3.26 -2.71
C HIS A 87 9.15 4.06 -1.42
N TYR A 88 9.25 5.39 -1.49
CA TYR A 88 8.96 6.27 -0.35
C TYR A 88 7.54 6.08 0.18
N LEU A 89 6.54 5.95 -0.70
CA LEU A 89 5.14 5.69 -0.29
C LEU A 89 4.90 4.33 0.36
N ALA A 90 5.82 3.37 0.16
CA ALA A 90 5.66 1.98 0.56
C ALA A 90 6.50 1.58 1.80
N LYS A 91 7.64 2.25 2.04
CA LYS A 91 8.65 1.80 3.01
C LYS A 91 8.19 1.82 4.47
N ASP A 92 7.34 2.77 4.83
CA ASP A 92 6.84 2.98 6.21
C ASP A 92 5.32 2.74 6.27
N TYR A 93 4.79 1.93 5.34
CA TYR A 93 3.36 1.68 5.20
C TYR A 93 2.80 0.91 6.41
N ASN A 94 1.69 1.39 6.97
CA ASN A 94 0.95 0.66 7.99
C ASN A 94 0.06 -0.41 7.33
N PHE A 95 0.40 -1.69 7.50
CA PHE A 95 -0.32 -2.80 6.86
C PHE A 95 -1.76 -2.98 7.39
N ASP A 96 -2.12 -2.35 8.51
CA ASP A 96 -3.50 -2.30 9.01
C ASP A 96 -4.39 -1.36 8.17
N ASP A 97 -3.81 -0.47 7.36
CA ASP A 97 -4.55 0.42 6.44
C ASP A 97 -5.08 -0.32 5.19
N GLY A 98 -4.90 -1.63 5.13
CA GLY A 98 -5.30 -2.47 4.00
C GLY A 98 -4.27 -2.49 2.86
N PHE A 99 -4.66 -3.03 1.71
CA PHE A 99 -3.73 -3.30 0.62
C PHE A 99 -4.00 -2.51 -0.66
N TRP A 100 -5.12 -1.77 -0.75
CA TRP A 100 -5.52 -1.09 -1.99
C TRP A 100 -4.44 -0.11 -2.50
N ALA A 101 -3.85 0.70 -1.61
CA ALA A 101 -2.80 1.65 -1.96
C ALA A 101 -1.52 0.91 -2.42
N LEU A 102 -1.12 -0.14 -1.70
CA LEU A 102 0.03 -0.97 -2.07
C LEU A 102 -0.18 -1.66 -3.43
N GLU A 103 -1.40 -2.10 -3.73
CA GLU A 103 -1.76 -2.65 -5.04
C GLU A 103 -1.57 -1.63 -6.17
N GLN A 104 -1.91 -0.36 -5.96
CA GLN A 104 -1.63 0.68 -6.96
C GLN A 104 -0.13 0.87 -7.16
N ILE A 105 0.65 0.83 -6.07
CA ILE A 105 2.11 0.96 -6.11
C ILE A 105 2.74 -0.20 -6.88
N ILE A 106 2.42 -1.46 -6.56
CA ILE A 106 3.03 -2.62 -7.25
C ILE A 106 2.58 -2.74 -8.70
N ASN A 107 1.38 -2.29 -9.05
CA ASN A 107 0.87 -2.34 -10.42
C ASN A 107 1.41 -1.20 -11.29
N SER A 108 2.02 -0.16 -10.70
CA SER A 108 2.69 0.89 -11.46
C SER A 108 3.78 0.30 -12.39
N PRO A 109 3.89 0.75 -13.65
CA PRO A 109 4.98 0.36 -14.54
C PRO A 109 6.35 0.91 -14.08
N PHE A 110 6.36 1.82 -13.10
CA PHE A 110 7.56 2.40 -12.51
C PHE A 110 7.95 1.76 -11.17
N CYS A 111 7.21 0.75 -10.72
CA CYS A 111 7.55 0.02 -9.50
C CYS A 111 8.85 -0.78 -9.70
N ASP A 112 9.81 -0.56 -8.79
CA ASP A 112 11.09 -1.26 -8.81
C ASP A 112 11.00 -2.59 -8.07
N ILE A 113 11.81 -3.55 -8.50
CA ILE A 113 11.90 -4.87 -7.86
C ILE A 113 12.27 -4.77 -6.39
N ARG A 114 13.04 -3.75 -5.98
CA ARG A 114 13.42 -3.56 -4.57
C ARG A 114 12.24 -3.17 -3.71
N THR A 115 11.36 -2.31 -4.21
CA THR A 115 10.10 -1.98 -3.55
C THR A 115 9.19 -3.20 -3.47
N ALA A 116 9.04 -3.94 -4.57
CA ALA A 116 8.24 -5.16 -4.60
C ALA A 116 8.76 -6.22 -3.63
N ARG A 117 10.08 -6.43 -3.58
CA ARG A 117 10.73 -7.39 -2.68
C ARG A 117 10.54 -6.99 -1.22
N MET A 118 10.75 -5.72 -0.88
CA MET A 118 10.49 -5.20 0.47
C MET A 118 9.05 -5.50 0.90
N LEU A 119 8.06 -5.12 0.10
CA LEU A 119 6.65 -5.36 0.40
C LEU A 119 6.32 -6.86 0.50
N PHE A 120 6.90 -7.69 -0.37
CA PHE A 120 6.71 -9.13 -0.35
C PHE A 120 7.15 -9.75 0.98
N TRP A 121 8.33 -9.38 1.49
CA TRP A 121 8.86 -9.96 2.72
C TRP A 121 8.24 -9.37 3.99
N LEU A 122 7.95 -8.06 4.01
CA LEU A 122 7.20 -7.43 5.10
C LEU A 122 5.79 -8.00 5.26
N SER A 123 5.21 -8.50 4.16
CA SER A 123 3.91 -9.16 4.14
C SER A 123 3.89 -10.57 4.77
N ASN A 124 5.01 -11.03 5.33
CA ASN A 124 5.17 -12.35 5.96
C ASN A 124 4.59 -13.51 5.12
N PRO A 125 5.17 -13.78 3.94
CA PRO A 125 4.65 -14.77 2.99
C PRO A 125 4.68 -16.19 3.57
N GLN A 126 5.53 -16.45 4.57
CA GLN A 126 5.68 -17.75 5.21
C GLN A 126 4.36 -18.24 5.83
N TYR A 127 3.51 -17.33 6.33
CA TYR A 127 2.18 -17.68 6.83
C TYR A 127 1.37 -18.51 5.81
N PHE A 128 1.39 -18.11 4.53
CA PHE A 128 0.65 -18.81 3.49
C PHE A 128 1.32 -20.09 3.03
N ALA A 129 2.66 -20.11 3.00
CA ALA A 129 3.41 -21.31 2.69
C ALA A 129 3.11 -22.41 3.72
N ASP A 130 3.17 -22.08 5.02
CA ASP A 130 2.94 -23.04 6.10
C ASP A 130 1.47 -23.47 6.20
N SER A 131 0.54 -22.54 5.99
CA SER A 131 -0.89 -22.80 6.21
C SER A 131 -1.60 -23.42 5.01
N TYR A 132 -1.20 -23.02 3.79
CA TYR A 132 -1.94 -23.33 2.56
C TYR A 132 -1.03 -23.82 1.41
N GLY A 133 0.28 -23.81 1.60
CA GLY A 133 1.26 -24.02 0.54
C GLY A 133 1.41 -22.83 -0.40
N HIS A 134 0.35 -22.07 -0.70
CA HIS A 134 0.36 -20.92 -1.60
C HIS A 134 -0.80 -19.96 -1.25
N PRO A 135 -0.64 -18.62 -1.35
CA PRO A 135 -1.71 -17.66 -1.03
C PRO A 135 -3.00 -17.86 -1.83
N ALA A 136 -2.91 -18.12 -3.14
CA ALA A 136 -4.07 -18.45 -3.98
C ALA A 136 -4.83 -19.75 -3.60
N HIS A 137 -4.31 -20.59 -2.69
CA HIS A 137 -5.05 -21.74 -2.16
C HIS A 137 -5.79 -21.41 -0.86
N ALA A 138 -5.59 -20.22 -0.30
CA ALA A 138 -6.33 -19.77 0.86
C ALA A 138 -7.83 -19.63 0.53
N PRO A 139 -8.74 -20.00 1.46
CA PRO A 139 -10.17 -19.79 1.25
C PRO A 139 -10.52 -18.31 1.08
N GLY A 140 -11.59 -18.03 0.32
CA GLY A 140 -12.02 -16.66 0.01
C GLY A 140 -12.44 -15.81 1.21
N GLU A 141 -12.85 -16.44 2.32
CA GLU A 141 -13.44 -15.75 3.49
C GLU A 141 -12.51 -15.70 4.70
N ILE A 142 -11.19 -15.78 4.50
CA ILE A 142 -10.23 -15.59 5.61
C ILE A 142 -9.95 -14.11 5.86
N VAL A 143 -9.56 -13.77 7.09
CA VAL A 143 -9.17 -12.40 7.49
C VAL A 143 -8.07 -11.84 6.58
N ASN A 144 -7.14 -12.67 6.12
CA ASN A 144 -6.01 -12.25 5.30
C ASN A 144 -6.25 -12.38 3.78
N ASN A 145 -7.50 -12.28 3.30
CA ASN A 145 -7.82 -12.45 1.88
C ASN A 145 -7.11 -11.41 1.00
N ASP A 146 -7.15 -10.13 1.40
CA ASP A 146 -6.50 -9.05 0.66
C ASP A 146 -4.99 -9.24 0.60
N LEU A 147 -4.38 -9.70 1.70
CA LEU A 147 -2.96 -10.01 1.71
C LEU A 147 -2.64 -11.19 0.77
N ALA A 148 -3.46 -12.23 0.74
CA ALA A 148 -3.28 -13.36 -0.19
C ALA A 148 -3.36 -12.90 -1.65
N ARG A 149 -4.32 -12.02 -1.96
CA ARG A 149 -4.50 -11.39 -3.27
C ARG A 149 -3.29 -10.55 -3.64
N PHE A 150 -2.82 -9.70 -2.72
CA PHE A 150 -1.65 -8.85 -2.89
C PHE A 150 -0.38 -9.66 -3.19
N LEU A 151 -0.07 -10.67 -2.38
CA LEU A 151 1.09 -11.55 -2.60
C LEU A 151 1.02 -12.28 -3.94
N THR A 152 -0.18 -12.75 -4.32
CA THR A 152 -0.37 -13.44 -5.61
C THR A 152 -0.13 -12.51 -6.80
N GLN A 153 -0.59 -11.26 -6.73
CA GLN A 153 -0.33 -10.27 -7.79
C GLN A 153 1.15 -9.95 -7.92
N LEU A 154 1.82 -9.74 -6.78
CA LEU A 154 3.22 -9.38 -6.70
C LEU A 154 4.10 -10.48 -7.29
N ASP A 155 3.90 -11.74 -6.88
CA ASP A 155 4.62 -12.90 -7.40
C ASP A 155 4.36 -13.13 -8.90
N ALA A 156 3.11 -13.02 -9.34
CA ALA A 156 2.77 -13.13 -10.75
C ALA A 156 3.44 -12.04 -11.60
N LYS A 157 3.48 -10.78 -11.12
CA LYS A 157 4.16 -9.67 -11.80
C LYS A 157 5.68 -9.88 -11.83
N ALA A 158 6.27 -10.43 -10.77
CA ALA A 158 7.69 -10.75 -10.70
C ALA A 158 8.07 -11.85 -11.71
N HIS A 159 7.26 -12.91 -11.83
CA HIS A 159 7.47 -13.95 -12.83
C HIS A 159 7.38 -13.44 -14.27
N ARG A 160 6.57 -12.42 -14.53
CA ARG A 160 6.50 -11.75 -15.84
C ARG A 160 7.65 -10.78 -16.10
N GLY A 161 8.48 -10.48 -15.10
CA GLY A 161 9.61 -9.55 -15.23
C GLY A 161 9.18 -8.10 -15.48
N GLU A 162 8.02 -7.71 -14.93
CA GLU A 162 7.39 -6.39 -15.19
C GLU A 162 7.80 -5.30 -14.19
N PHE A 163 8.73 -5.58 -13.28
CA PHE A 163 9.29 -4.59 -12.36
C PHE A 163 10.52 -3.90 -12.97
N LEU A 164 10.75 -2.64 -12.61
CA LEU A 164 11.99 -1.94 -12.92
C LEU A 164 13.15 -2.45 -12.05
N HIS A 165 14.38 -2.24 -12.53
CA HIS A 165 15.61 -2.60 -11.84
C HIS A 165 16.57 -1.40 -11.77
N SER A 166 16.00 -0.23 -11.46
CA SER A 166 16.64 1.08 -11.51
C SER A 166 17.13 1.60 -10.15
N LEU A 167 16.49 1.19 -9.05
CA LEU A 167 16.89 1.64 -7.72
C LEU A 167 18.26 1.05 -7.33
N PRO A 168 19.10 1.81 -6.60
CA PRO A 168 20.39 1.32 -6.11
C PRO A 168 20.25 0.31 -4.96
N LYS A 169 21.34 -0.40 -4.64
CA LYS A 169 21.39 -1.43 -3.57
C LYS A 169 21.04 -0.90 -2.17
N GLU A 170 21.14 0.41 -1.93
CA GLU A 170 20.71 1.03 -0.65
C GLU A 170 19.20 0.92 -0.38
N PHE A 171 18.38 0.67 -1.42
CA PHE A 171 16.95 0.39 -1.30
C PHE A 171 16.65 -1.09 -1.08
N GLU A 172 17.69 -1.92 -0.95
CA GLU A 172 17.53 -3.36 -0.76
C GLU A 172 17.00 -3.67 0.63
N PHE A 173 15.99 -4.55 0.69
CA PHE A 173 15.43 -4.99 1.96
C PHE A 173 16.37 -6.01 2.61
N THR A 174 16.84 -5.71 3.83
CA THR A 174 17.86 -6.50 4.54
C THR A 174 17.30 -7.33 5.69
N GLU A 175 16.08 -7.04 6.16
CA GLU A 175 15.46 -7.71 7.29
C GLU A 175 14.68 -8.95 6.86
N VAL A 176 15.40 -9.95 6.35
CA VAL A 176 14.77 -11.24 6.02
C VAL A 176 15.00 -12.23 7.15
N GLU A 177 13.95 -12.54 7.90
CA GLU A 177 13.89 -13.80 8.63
C GLU A 177 13.73 -14.92 7.60
N ALA A 178 14.87 -15.37 7.05
CA ALA A 178 14.92 -16.51 6.15
C ALA A 178 14.52 -17.77 6.92
N GLY A 179 13.24 -18.08 6.94
CA GLY A 179 12.71 -19.32 7.50
C GLY A 179 11.73 -19.95 6.53
N GLY A 180 12.10 -21.08 5.93
CA GLY A 180 11.19 -21.94 5.16
C GLY A 180 11.37 -21.91 3.63
N GLU A 181 10.89 -22.97 3.00
CA GLU A 181 10.75 -23.06 1.54
C GLU A 181 9.38 -22.48 1.14
N LEU A 182 9.37 -21.45 0.29
CA LEU A 182 8.15 -20.88 -0.28
C LEU A 182 7.71 -21.65 -1.52
N TRP A 183 6.56 -21.29 -2.10
CA TRP A 183 5.89 -21.96 -3.23
C TRP A 183 6.56 -21.80 -4.61
N GLY A 184 7.88 -21.68 -4.67
CA GLY A 184 8.61 -21.46 -5.92
C GLY A 184 8.44 -20.05 -6.47
N ILE A 185 8.47 -19.04 -5.58
CA ILE A 185 8.41 -17.62 -5.91
C ILE A 185 9.47 -17.21 -6.94
N ALA A 186 9.23 -16.13 -7.67
CA ALA A 186 10.19 -15.60 -8.63
C ALA A 186 11.57 -15.32 -8.01
N ASP A 187 12.65 -15.70 -8.72
CA ASP A 187 14.04 -15.46 -8.28
C ASP A 187 14.31 -13.98 -7.97
N SER A 188 13.63 -13.07 -8.67
CA SER A 188 13.75 -11.63 -8.45
C SER A 188 13.16 -11.16 -7.11
N LEU A 189 12.29 -11.94 -6.47
CA LEU A 189 11.77 -11.67 -5.13
C LEU A 189 12.58 -12.35 -4.03
N GLN A 190 13.52 -13.23 -4.39
CA GLN A 190 14.44 -13.78 -3.40
C GLN A 190 15.31 -12.66 -2.82
N PRO A 191 15.66 -12.71 -1.52
CA PRO A 191 16.57 -11.75 -0.91
C PRO A 191 17.92 -11.82 -1.60
N ASP A 192 18.58 -10.67 -1.77
CA ASP A 192 19.97 -10.64 -2.24
C ASP A 192 20.89 -11.19 -1.14
N ARG A 193 21.31 -12.45 -1.27
CA ARG A 193 22.21 -13.14 -0.32
C ARG A 193 23.70 -12.85 -0.58
N SER A 194 24.03 -11.66 -1.08
CA SER A 194 25.42 -11.26 -1.42
C SER A 194 26.20 -10.62 -0.29
#